data_AF-A0AAE3YK02-F1
#
_entry.id   AF-A0AAE3YK02-F1
#
_cell.length_a   1.000
_cell.length_b   1.000
_cell.length_c   1.000
_cell.angle_alpha   90.00
_cell.angle_beta   90.00
_cell.angle_gamma   90.00
#
_symmetry.space_group_name_H-M   'P 1'
#
loop_
_entity.id
_entity.type
_entity.pdbx_description
1 polymer ?
#
loop_
_entity_poly.entity_id
_entity_poly.type
_entity_poly.pdbx_seq_one_letter_code
_entity_poly.pdbx_strand_id
1 'polypeptide(L)'
;MSVNTHAAGMPRHAASPPPLDPGQRRKQARQVRLGRLDLKMSPYLYVAPFFILFAVFGFFPLIYTGWVSMREWGLIKGDQGFVGLQNFQEVLADANFWNAMLNTFGIFVVATVPQLLLALMLANWLNRKLRFRTALRMGILLPNITSVAAVGIVFGFIFADRYGLANWVLQSLSLDPVSWRGSRWASWTAIAFMVDWRWTGYNALIYLAAMQAIPRDLYESASLDGASPTRQFWQLTVPLIQPTILFTVIISTIGGMQLFTEPLMFNYGAAGSGSGLENFQTIAMYIYTTTFEGNFKYGLGSAMSWLLFMLIIFFALINFLLVRRSLKGSVK
;
A
#
# COMPACT_ATOMS: atom_id res chain seq x y z
N MET A 1 76.85 -16.29 -54.82
CA MET A 1 76.17 -16.98 -53.69
C MET A 1 74.67 -16.84 -53.90
N SER A 2 73.95 -17.93 -53.66
CA SER A 2 72.67 -18.32 -54.25
C SER A 2 71.44 -17.52 -53.83
N VAL A 3 70.56 -17.32 -54.81
CA VAL A 3 69.14 -16.93 -54.68
C VAL A 3 68.41 -17.95 -53.81
N ASN A 4 67.58 -17.50 -52.85
CA ASN A 4 66.66 -18.37 -52.13
C ASN A 4 65.23 -17.79 -52.21
N THR A 5 64.42 -18.47 -53.02
CA THR A 5 62.98 -18.27 -53.22
C THR A 5 62.20 -18.77 -52.00
N HIS A 6 61.45 -17.90 -51.33
CA HIS A 6 60.43 -18.31 -50.36
C HIS A 6 59.15 -18.71 -51.10
N ALA A 7 58.91 -20.01 -51.21
CA ALA A 7 57.64 -20.57 -51.65
C ALA A 7 56.60 -20.44 -50.52
N ALA A 8 55.45 -19.84 -50.84
CA ALA A 8 54.29 -19.72 -49.97
C ALA A 8 53.65 -21.10 -49.70
N GLY A 9 53.60 -21.52 -48.44
CA GLY A 9 52.86 -22.71 -48.01
C GLY A 9 51.36 -22.42 -47.90
N MET A 10 50.54 -23.19 -48.62
CA MET A 10 49.08 -23.15 -48.56
C MET A 10 48.54 -23.47 -47.15
N PRO A 11 47.40 -22.88 -46.73
CA PRO A 11 46.74 -23.27 -45.49
C PRO A 11 46.25 -24.73 -45.60
N ARG A 12 46.75 -25.59 -44.72
CA ARG A 12 46.25 -26.96 -44.58
C ARG A 12 44.77 -26.88 -44.20
N HIS A 13 43.90 -27.39 -45.06
CA HIS A 13 42.50 -27.67 -44.72
C HIS A 13 42.47 -28.51 -43.44
N ALA A 14 41.98 -27.92 -42.34
CA ALA A 14 41.70 -28.68 -41.13
C ALA A 14 40.68 -29.77 -41.50
N ALA A 15 41.08 -31.03 -41.34
CA ALA A 15 40.24 -32.18 -41.60
C ALA A 15 38.92 -32.02 -40.83
N SER A 16 37.80 -32.18 -41.54
CA SER A 16 36.47 -32.17 -40.91
C SER A 16 36.42 -33.24 -39.82
N PRO A 17 35.89 -32.96 -38.63
CA PRO A 17 35.79 -33.95 -37.57
C PRO A 17 35.01 -35.17 -38.07
N PRO A 18 35.41 -36.40 -37.66
CA PRO A 18 34.77 -37.62 -38.11
C PRO A 18 33.26 -37.59 -37.80
N PRO A 19 32.41 -38.13 -38.71
CA PRO A 19 30.97 -38.10 -38.52
C PRO A 19 30.59 -38.82 -37.23
N LEU A 20 29.90 -38.12 -36.33
CA LEU A 20 29.39 -38.67 -35.08
C LEU A 20 28.61 -39.97 -35.31
N ASP A 21 28.90 -40.98 -34.48
CA ASP A 21 28.20 -42.26 -34.46
C ASP A 21 26.68 -42.05 -34.24
N PRO A 22 25.76 -42.81 -34.89
CA PRO A 22 24.32 -42.54 -34.82
C PRO A 22 23.76 -42.50 -33.40
N GLY A 23 24.32 -43.28 -32.48
CA GLY A 23 23.96 -43.28 -31.07
C GLY A 23 24.33 -41.97 -30.35
N GLN A 24 25.47 -41.37 -30.70
CA GLN A 24 25.93 -40.09 -30.15
C GLN A 24 25.12 -38.91 -30.72
N ARG A 25 24.77 -38.94 -32.01
CA ARG A 25 23.86 -37.96 -32.63
C ARG A 25 22.48 -37.94 -31.95
N ARG A 26 21.95 -39.11 -31.62
CA ARG A 26 20.64 -39.25 -30.95
C ARG A 26 20.66 -38.72 -29.52
N LYS A 27 21.75 -38.95 -28.77
CA LYS A 27 21.94 -38.41 -27.42
C LYS A 27 22.10 -36.87 -27.44
N GLN A 28 22.91 -36.32 -28.33
CA GLN A 28 23.05 -34.87 -28.50
C GLN A 28 21.73 -34.22 -28.93
N ALA A 29 21.00 -34.80 -29.88
CA ALA A 29 19.69 -34.27 -30.29
C ALA A 29 18.67 -34.26 -29.14
N ARG A 30 18.70 -35.27 -28.26
CA ARG A 30 17.85 -35.32 -27.06
C ARG A 30 18.28 -34.30 -26.01
N GLN A 31 19.58 -34.12 -25.77
CA GLN A 31 20.10 -33.09 -24.86
C GLN A 31 19.79 -31.67 -25.35
N VAL A 32 19.90 -31.40 -26.66
CA VAL A 32 19.53 -30.12 -27.25
C VAL A 32 18.03 -29.88 -27.18
N ARG A 33 17.19 -30.91 -27.38
CA ARG A 33 15.72 -30.79 -27.20
C ARG A 33 15.33 -30.57 -25.74
N LEU A 34 15.93 -31.31 -24.81
CA LEU A 34 15.70 -31.14 -23.38
C LEU A 34 16.18 -29.77 -22.90
N GLY A 35 17.35 -29.29 -23.34
CA GLY A 35 17.83 -27.95 -23.05
C GLY A 35 16.97 -26.84 -23.66
N ARG A 36 16.37 -27.05 -24.84
CA ARG A 36 15.39 -26.11 -25.42
C ARG A 36 14.05 -26.12 -24.71
N LEU A 37 13.60 -27.27 -24.22
CA LEU A 37 12.39 -27.40 -23.39
C LEU A 37 12.62 -26.80 -22.00
N ASP A 38 13.79 -27.00 -21.42
CA ASP A 38 14.25 -26.40 -20.17
C ASP A 38 14.28 -24.86 -20.28
N LEU A 39 14.92 -24.30 -21.31
CA LEU A 39 14.90 -22.85 -21.56
C LEU A 39 13.49 -22.27 -21.78
N LYS A 40 12.56 -23.05 -22.33
CA LYS A 40 11.19 -22.60 -22.57
C LYS A 40 10.25 -22.81 -21.38
N MET A 41 10.41 -23.87 -20.60
CA MET A 41 9.50 -24.23 -19.50
C MET A 41 9.98 -23.75 -18.14
N SER A 42 11.29 -23.66 -17.92
CA SER A 42 11.86 -23.30 -16.61
C SER A 42 11.46 -21.91 -16.13
N PRO A 43 11.36 -20.87 -16.98
CA PRO A 43 10.79 -19.59 -16.55
C PRO A 43 9.36 -19.72 -16.01
N TYR A 44 8.51 -20.56 -16.64
CA TYR A 44 7.13 -20.78 -16.19
C TYR A 44 7.07 -21.60 -14.90
N LEU A 45 7.93 -22.61 -14.75
CA LEU A 45 8.04 -23.40 -13.52
C LEU A 45 8.49 -22.56 -12.33
N TYR A 46 9.36 -21.56 -12.54
CA TYR A 46 9.80 -20.66 -11.47
C TYR A 46 8.72 -19.68 -11.01
N VAL A 47 7.84 -19.21 -11.90
CA VAL A 47 6.72 -18.32 -11.52
C VAL A 47 5.44 -19.08 -11.13
N ALA A 48 5.32 -20.36 -11.51
CA ALA A 48 4.13 -21.16 -11.26
C ALA A 48 3.70 -21.22 -9.78
N PRO A 49 4.59 -21.41 -8.78
CA PRO A 49 4.18 -21.43 -7.37
C PRO A 49 3.44 -20.16 -6.93
N PHE A 50 3.90 -18.98 -7.39
CA PHE A 50 3.22 -17.72 -7.12
C PHE A 50 1.82 -17.68 -7.75
N PHE A 51 1.71 -18.00 -9.04
CA PHE A 51 0.42 -17.93 -9.74
C PHE A 51 -0.59 -18.98 -9.26
N ILE A 52 -0.14 -20.16 -8.85
CA ILE A 52 -1.01 -21.20 -8.28
C ILE A 52 -1.56 -20.71 -6.94
N LEU A 53 -0.70 -20.21 -6.03
CA LEU A 53 -1.15 -19.67 -4.75
C LEU A 53 -2.06 -18.45 -4.93
N PHE A 54 -1.69 -17.54 -5.83
CA PHE A 54 -2.54 -16.40 -6.16
C PHE A 54 -3.89 -16.82 -6.74
N ALA A 55 -3.93 -17.81 -7.64
CA ALA A 55 -5.17 -18.29 -8.22
C ALA A 55 -6.11 -18.87 -7.16
N VAL A 56 -5.59 -19.68 -6.23
CA VAL A 56 -6.38 -20.36 -5.21
C VAL A 56 -6.79 -19.44 -4.07
N PHE A 57 -5.88 -18.60 -3.57
CA PHE A 57 -6.10 -17.80 -2.36
C PHE A 57 -6.40 -16.32 -2.61
N GLY A 58 -6.12 -15.80 -3.82
CA GLY A 58 -6.40 -14.42 -4.19
C GLY A 58 -7.53 -14.31 -5.21
N PHE A 59 -7.34 -14.91 -6.38
CA PHE A 59 -8.24 -14.75 -7.52
C PHE A 59 -9.56 -15.51 -7.33
N PHE A 60 -9.51 -16.78 -6.89
CA PHE A 60 -10.72 -17.56 -6.67
C PHE A 60 -11.66 -16.92 -5.64
N PRO A 61 -11.21 -16.52 -4.43
CA PRO A 61 -12.08 -15.82 -3.47
C PRO A 61 -12.63 -14.51 -4.02
N LEU A 62 -11.85 -13.74 -4.80
CA LEU A 62 -12.33 -12.51 -5.41
C LEU A 62 -13.52 -12.77 -6.36
N ILE A 63 -13.37 -13.72 -7.29
CA ILE A 63 -14.44 -14.10 -8.22
C ILE A 63 -15.63 -14.69 -7.47
N TYR A 64 -15.38 -15.53 -6.47
CA TYR A 64 -16.41 -16.14 -5.65
C TYR A 64 -17.23 -15.09 -4.87
N THR A 65 -16.58 -14.10 -4.25
CA THR A 65 -17.27 -12.96 -3.63
C THR A 65 -18.11 -12.18 -4.64
N GLY A 66 -17.67 -12.09 -5.90
CA GLY A 66 -18.46 -11.49 -6.99
C GLY A 66 -19.69 -12.31 -7.36
N TRP A 67 -19.59 -13.62 -7.26
CA TRP A 67 -20.74 -14.51 -7.45
C TRP A 67 -21.72 -14.43 -6.27
N VAL A 68 -21.21 -14.37 -5.03
CA VAL A 68 -22.04 -14.20 -3.81
C VAL A 68 -22.75 -12.85 -3.80
N SER A 69 -22.13 -11.78 -4.29
CA SER A 69 -22.75 -10.45 -4.32
C SER A 69 -24.01 -10.36 -5.20
N MET A 70 -24.20 -11.30 -6.13
CA MET A 70 -25.40 -11.38 -6.98
C MET A 70 -26.47 -12.35 -6.45
N ARG A 71 -26.30 -12.89 -5.23
CA ARG A 71 -27.20 -13.87 -4.62
C ARG A 71 -27.77 -13.37 -3.30
N GLU A 72 -28.99 -13.77 -2.98
CA GLU A 72 -29.52 -13.60 -1.64
C GLU A 72 -28.95 -14.73 -0.78
N TRP A 73 -27.95 -14.40 0.01
CA TRP A 73 -27.30 -15.36 0.90
C TRP A 73 -27.15 -14.77 2.28
N GLY A 74 -27.68 -15.46 3.29
CA GLY A 74 -27.34 -15.25 4.69
C GLY A 74 -27.23 -16.54 5.49
N LEU A 75 -26.74 -16.43 6.72
CA LEU A 75 -26.48 -17.61 7.59
C LEU A 75 -27.72 -18.46 7.86
N ILE A 76 -28.87 -17.83 8.14
CA ILE A 76 -30.09 -18.54 8.56
C ILE A 76 -30.82 -19.18 7.37
N LYS A 77 -30.99 -18.42 6.28
CA LYS A 77 -31.74 -18.88 5.10
C LYS A 77 -30.88 -19.68 4.11
N GLY A 78 -29.55 -19.64 4.23
CA GLY A 78 -28.65 -20.20 3.22
C GLY A 78 -28.70 -19.40 1.91
N ASP A 79 -28.29 -20.03 0.82
CA ASP A 79 -28.38 -19.48 -0.55
C ASP A 79 -29.82 -19.59 -1.07
N GLN A 80 -30.49 -18.45 -1.20
CA GLN A 80 -31.86 -18.32 -1.69
C GLN A 80 -31.92 -18.15 -3.23
N GLY A 81 -30.78 -18.16 -3.91
CA GLY A 81 -30.68 -18.06 -5.36
C GLY A 81 -30.20 -16.70 -5.87
N PHE A 82 -30.23 -16.56 -7.19
CA PHE A 82 -29.72 -15.39 -7.89
C PHE A 82 -30.72 -14.23 -7.88
N VAL A 83 -30.28 -13.08 -7.37
CA VAL A 83 -31.07 -11.83 -7.27
C VAL A 83 -30.51 -10.71 -8.15
N GLY A 84 -29.52 -11.01 -9.00
CA GLY A 84 -28.92 -10.04 -9.91
C GLY A 84 -28.25 -8.88 -9.18
N LEU A 85 -28.71 -7.65 -9.43
CA LEU A 85 -28.14 -6.43 -8.86
C LEU A 85 -28.89 -5.91 -7.61
N GLN A 86 -29.85 -6.66 -7.08
CA GLN A 86 -30.67 -6.21 -5.95
C GLN A 86 -29.83 -5.82 -4.74
N ASN A 87 -28.84 -6.64 -4.37
CA ASN A 87 -27.92 -6.33 -3.27
C ASN A 87 -27.21 -4.98 -3.45
N PHE A 88 -26.83 -4.63 -4.68
CA PHE A 88 -26.17 -3.34 -4.96
C PHE A 88 -27.15 -2.18 -4.80
N GLN A 89 -28.39 -2.33 -5.25
CA GLN A 89 -29.43 -1.31 -5.07
C GLN A 89 -29.74 -1.07 -3.59
N GLU A 90 -29.85 -2.14 -2.81
CA GLU A 90 -30.05 -2.06 -1.36
C GLU A 90 -28.90 -1.33 -0.67
N VAL A 91 -27.65 -1.66 -1.02
CA VAL A 91 -26.47 -0.98 -0.45
C VAL A 91 -26.43 0.50 -0.82
N LEU A 92 -26.72 0.84 -2.09
CA LEU A 92 -26.69 2.23 -2.55
C LEU A 92 -27.84 3.07 -1.98
N ALA A 93 -28.94 2.44 -1.56
CA ALA A 93 -30.05 3.09 -0.86
C ALA A 93 -29.83 3.23 0.66
N ASP A 94 -28.81 2.56 1.23
CA ASP A 94 -28.57 2.57 2.67
C ASP A 94 -27.81 3.83 3.12
N ALA A 95 -28.44 4.63 3.97
CA ALA A 95 -27.83 5.82 4.56
C ALA A 95 -26.59 5.49 5.42
N ASN A 96 -26.57 4.33 6.09
CA ASN A 96 -25.44 3.90 6.90
C ASN A 96 -24.22 3.56 6.06
N PHE A 97 -24.42 3.01 4.86
CA PHE A 97 -23.34 2.78 3.90
C PHE A 97 -22.68 4.10 3.52
N TRP A 98 -23.45 5.12 3.12
CA TRP A 98 -22.92 6.43 2.78
C TRP A 98 -22.28 7.15 3.98
N ASN A 99 -22.83 6.97 5.17
CA ASN A 99 -22.25 7.47 6.40
C ASN A 99 -20.87 6.86 6.70
N ALA A 100 -20.76 5.53 6.57
CA ALA A 100 -19.50 4.80 6.75
C ALA A 100 -18.47 5.15 5.66
N MET A 101 -18.93 5.36 4.43
CA MET A 101 -18.14 5.87 3.31
C MET A 101 -17.57 7.26 3.61
N LEU A 102 -18.40 8.17 4.10
CA LEU A 102 -17.98 9.53 4.46
C LEU A 102 -16.96 9.50 5.60
N ASN A 103 -17.19 8.70 6.65
CA ASN A 103 -16.23 8.54 7.74
C ASN A 103 -14.89 7.99 7.24
N THR A 104 -14.92 6.98 6.37
CA THR A 104 -13.71 6.39 5.79
C THR A 104 -12.91 7.42 5.00
N PHE A 105 -13.59 8.18 4.13
CA PHE A 105 -12.95 9.22 3.34
C PHE A 105 -12.43 10.37 4.20
N GLY A 106 -13.23 10.81 5.18
CA GLY A 106 -12.86 11.86 6.13
C GLY A 106 -11.62 11.48 6.92
N ILE A 107 -11.63 10.31 7.58
CA ILE A 107 -10.47 9.79 8.32
C ILE A 107 -9.26 9.65 7.39
N PHE A 108 -9.45 9.11 6.18
CA PHE A 108 -8.37 8.99 5.19
C PHE A 108 -7.70 10.33 4.89
N VAL A 109 -8.47 11.39 4.60
CA VAL A 109 -7.92 12.71 4.26
C VAL A 109 -7.21 13.32 5.47
N VAL A 110 -7.83 13.23 6.64
CA VAL A 110 -7.31 13.80 7.90
C VAL A 110 -6.03 13.12 8.33
N ALA A 111 -5.90 11.81 8.15
CA ALA A 111 -4.68 11.08 8.46
C ALA A 111 -3.62 11.26 7.36
N THR A 112 -3.97 10.91 6.12
CA THR A 112 -2.97 10.75 5.05
C THR A 112 -2.29 12.07 4.67
N VAL A 113 -3.02 13.18 4.58
CA VAL A 113 -2.45 14.46 4.13
C VAL A 113 -1.39 14.96 5.12
N PRO A 114 -1.69 15.13 6.43
CA PRO A 114 -0.67 15.46 7.42
C PRO A 114 0.43 14.41 7.50
N GLN A 115 0.11 13.13 7.51
CA GLN A 115 1.07 12.04 7.60
C GLN A 115 2.15 12.11 6.51
N LEU A 116 1.77 12.29 5.24
CA LEU A 116 2.73 12.33 4.14
C LEU A 116 3.58 13.60 4.16
N LEU A 117 3.01 14.73 4.57
CA LEU A 117 3.75 15.99 4.75
C LEU A 117 4.75 15.86 5.91
N LEU A 118 4.32 15.34 7.06
CA LEU A 118 5.18 15.08 8.21
C LEU A 118 6.29 14.08 7.85
N ALA A 119 5.96 13.03 7.10
CA ALA A 119 6.95 12.07 6.62
C ALA A 119 8.00 12.72 5.70
N LEU A 120 7.59 13.62 4.80
CA LEU A 120 8.53 14.38 3.94
C LEU A 120 9.45 15.29 4.76
N MET A 121 8.89 16.02 5.73
CA MET A 121 9.67 16.88 6.62
C MET A 121 10.65 16.07 7.47
N LEU A 122 10.19 14.94 8.01
CA LEU A 122 11.00 14.03 8.81
C LEU A 122 12.12 13.38 7.99
N ALA A 123 11.83 12.98 6.74
CA ALA A 123 12.82 12.47 5.80
C ALA A 123 13.90 13.51 5.49
N ASN A 124 13.51 14.76 5.22
CA ASN A 124 14.45 15.86 4.98
C ASN A 124 15.36 16.10 6.19
N TRP A 125 14.81 16.04 7.40
CA TRP A 125 15.58 16.16 8.64
C TRP A 125 16.58 15.00 8.81
N LEU A 126 16.14 13.77 8.56
CA LEU A 126 16.98 12.55 8.62
C LEU A 126 18.02 12.45 7.48
N ASN A 127 17.86 13.23 6.42
CA ASN A 127 18.82 13.29 5.32
C ASN A 127 20.07 14.09 5.68
N ARG A 128 20.03 14.90 6.74
CA ARG A 128 21.17 15.66 7.24
C ARG A 128 22.20 14.75 7.91
N LYS A 129 23.44 15.25 8.06
CA LYS A 129 24.49 14.57 8.82
C LYS A 129 24.14 14.62 10.32
N LEU A 130 23.58 13.53 10.86
CA LEU A 130 23.19 13.39 12.27
C LEU A 130 24.16 12.44 13.01
N ARG A 131 24.51 12.77 14.25
CA ARG A 131 25.42 11.96 15.10
C ARG A 131 24.86 10.57 15.44
N PHE A 132 23.54 10.44 15.64
CA PHE A 132 22.87 9.19 16.05
C PHE A 132 21.86 8.68 15.00
N ARG A 133 22.26 8.68 13.73
CA ARG A 133 21.35 8.42 12.60
C ARG A 133 20.62 7.07 12.68
N THR A 134 21.31 6.00 13.09
CA THR A 134 20.72 4.66 13.19
C THR A 134 19.68 4.58 14.32
N ALA A 135 19.98 5.13 15.49
CA ALA A 135 19.05 5.16 16.61
C ALA A 135 17.77 5.97 16.27
N LEU A 136 17.91 7.12 15.62
CA LEU A 136 16.76 7.92 15.19
C LEU A 136 15.88 7.19 14.16
N ARG A 137 16.51 6.52 13.18
CA ARG A 137 15.77 5.70 12.19
C ARG A 137 15.04 4.53 12.85
N MET A 138 15.66 3.88 13.84
CA MET A 138 15.03 2.79 14.60
C MET A 138 13.84 3.30 15.42
N GLY A 139 13.99 4.43 16.14
CA GLY A 139 12.91 5.00 16.94
C GLY A 139 11.69 5.38 16.12
N ILE A 140 11.90 5.92 14.92
CA ILE A 140 10.84 6.31 13.98
C ILE A 140 10.16 5.09 13.34
N LEU A 141 10.84 3.94 13.23
CA LEU A 141 10.28 2.69 12.71
C LEU A 141 9.53 1.87 13.77
N LEU A 142 9.85 2.06 15.05
CA LEU A 142 9.29 1.30 16.18
C LEU A 142 7.75 1.22 16.18
N PRO A 143 7.00 2.30 15.88
CA PRO A 143 5.54 2.24 15.82
C PRO A 143 4.99 1.21 14.82
N ASN A 144 5.66 1.06 13.67
CA ASN A 144 5.20 0.19 12.59
C ASN A 144 5.34 -1.30 12.93
N ILE A 145 6.35 -1.65 13.72
CA ILE A 145 6.63 -3.04 14.16
C ILE A 145 5.68 -3.46 15.30
N THR A 146 5.03 -2.50 15.95
CA THR A 146 4.14 -2.77 17.09
C THR A 146 2.80 -3.35 16.60
N SER A 147 2.22 -4.27 17.38
CA SER A 147 0.90 -4.85 17.11
C SER A 147 -0.18 -3.76 17.00
N VAL A 148 -0.95 -3.77 15.90
CA VAL A 148 -2.01 -2.79 15.65
C VAL A 148 -3.05 -2.81 16.78
N ALA A 149 -3.41 -4.01 17.26
CA ALA A 149 -4.39 -4.15 18.35
C ALA A 149 -3.88 -3.55 19.67
N ALA A 150 -2.60 -3.79 20.01
CA ALA A 150 -2.01 -3.22 21.23
C ALA A 150 -1.97 -1.68 21.17
N VAL A 151 -1.58 -1.14 20.02
CA VAL A 151 -1.61 0.32 19.75
C VAL A 151 -3.03 0.85 19.93
N GLY A 152 -4.01 0.20 19.31
CA GLY A 152 -5.42 0.61 19.41
C GLY A 152 -5.96 0.59 20.84
N ILE A 153 -5.57 -0.39 21.68
CA ILE A 153 -5.96 -0.42 23.10
C ILE A 153 -5.34 0.75 23.87
N VAL A 154 -4.02 0.96 23.73
CA VAL A 154 -3.31 2.06 24.41
C VAL A 154 -3.91 3.41 24.03
N PHE A 155 -4.09 3.65 22.73
CA PHE A 155 -4.68 4.89 22.25
C PHE A 155 -6.18 5.00 22.58
N GLY A 156 -6.89 3.89 22.70
CA GLY A 156 -8.25 3.85 23.22
C GLY A 156 -8.36 4.45 24.62
N PHE A 157 -7.40 4.15 25.51
CA PHE A 157 -7.28 4.76 26.83
C PHE A 157 -6.83 6.23 26.78
N ILE A 158 -5.88 6.57 25.90
CA ILE A 158 -5.42 7.97 25.73
C ILE A 158 -6.58 8.87 25.34
N PHE A 159 -7.39 8.44 24.37
CA PHE A 159 -8.57 9.15 23.88
C PHE A 159 -9.86 8.70 24.56
N ALA A 160 -9.79 8.25 25.80
CA ALA A 160 -10.98 8.00 26.61
C ALA A 160 -11.67 9.33 26.95
N ASP A 161 -12.99 9.39 26.77
CA ASP A 161 -13.76 10.60 27.08
C ASP A 161 -13.68 10.94 28.59
N ARG A 162 -13.68 9.92 29.45
CA ARG A 162 -13.50 10.04 30.89
C ARG A 162 -12.13 9.47 31.29
N TYR A 163 -11.38 10.24 32.10
CA TYR A 163 -10.06 9.86 32.62
C TYR A 163 -8.99 9.55 31.54
N GLY A 164 -9.21 9.96 30.29
CA GLY A 164 -8.23 9.80 29.22
C GLY A 164 -7.08 10.80 29.33
N LEU A 165 -5.88 10.33 28.96
CA LEU A 165 -4.67 11.16 29.00
C LEU A 165 -4.81 12.42 28.15
N ALA A 166 -5.46 12.33 26.97
CA ALA A 166 -5.66 13.48 26.09
C ALA A 166 -6.50 14.58 26.77
N ASN A 167 -7.61 14.21 27.41
CA ASN A 167 -8.45 15.17 28.13
C ASN A 167 -7.76 15.71 29.39
N TRP A 168 -6.94 14.90 30.08
CA TRP A 168 -6.13 15.37 31.19
C TRP A 168 -5.12 16.44 30.76
N VAL A 169 -4.46 16.27 29.60
CA VAL A 169 -3.56 17.29 29.03
C VAL A 169 -4.32 18.55 28.63
N LEU A 170 -5.51 18.43 28.02
CA LEU A 170 -6.33 19.61 27.68
C LEU A 170 -6.70 20.40 28.93
N GLN A 171 -7.16 19.72 29.98
CA GLN A 171 -7.56 20.35 31.23
C GLN A 171 -6.37 21.00 31.96
N SER A 172 -5.16 20.44 31.89
CA SER A 172 -3.96 21.06 32.48
C SER A 172 -3.52 22.33 31.75
N LEU A 173 -3.95 22.50 30.50
CA LEU A 173 -3.80 23.73 29.71
C LEU A 173 -5.01 24.66 29.83
N SER A 174 -5.94 24.39 30.75
CA SER A 174 -7.19 25.14 30.94
C SER A 174 -8.12 25.12 29.71
N LEU A 175 -8.09 24.04 28.92
CA LEU A 175 -9.00 23.79 27.80
C LEU A 175 -10.13 22.84 28.21
N ASP A 176 -11.30 23.00 27.59
CA ASP A 176 -12.44 22.14 27.82
C ASP A 176 -12.19 20.69 27.35
N PRO A 177 -12.69 19.68 28.09
CA PRO A 177 -12.56 18.29 27.69
C PRO A 177 -13.33 18.02 26.40
N VAL A 178 -12.75 17.19 25.53
CA VAL A 178 -13.36 16.79 24.26
C VAL A 178 -14.00 15.42 24.40
N SER A 179 -15.23 15.27 23.93
CA SER A 179 -15.81 13.95 23.70
C SER A 179 -15.28 13.40 22.38
N TRP A 180 -14.28 12.53 22.46
CA TRP A 180 -13.57 11.98 21.31
C TRP A 180 -14.48 11.09 20.47
N ARG A 181 -15.49 10.44 21.06
CA ARG A 181 -16.48 9.60 20.36
C ARG A 181 -17.79 10.33 20.05
N GLY A 182 -18.07 11.44 20.74
CA GLY A 182 -19.33 12.17 20.62
C GLY A 182 -19.44 13.06 19.38
N SER A 183 -18.34 13.33 18.68
CA SER A 183 -18.37 14.10 17.43
C SER A 183 -17.48 13.49 16.36
N ARG A 184 -17.96 13.54 15.12
CA ARG A 184 -17.24 13.15 13.91
C ARG A 184 -15.82 13.69 13.85
N TRP A 185 -15.64 14.98 14.10
CA TRP A 185 -14.33 15.62 13.96
C TRP A 185 -13.35 15.19 15.07
N ALA A 186 -13.82 15.07 16.30
CA ALA A 186 -12.97 14.56 17.39
C ALA A 186 -12.57 13.10 17.14
N SER A 187 -13.50 12.27 16.66
CA SER A 187 -13.22 10.86 16.38
C SER A 187 -12.23 10.69 15.23
N TRP A 188 -12.41 11.44 14.14
CA TRP A 188 -11.48 11.40 13.02
C TRP A 188 -10.08 11.85 13.41
N THR A 189 -9.97 12.89 14.24
CA THR A 189 -8.68 13.37 14.74
C THR A 189 -7.99 12.33 15.62
N ALA A 190 -8.72 11.70 16.54
CA ALA A 190 -8.18 10.65 17.41
C ALA A 190 -7.67 9.45 16.61
N ILE A 191 -8.47 8.96 15.65
CA ILE A 191 -8.11 7.82 14.79
C ILE A 191 -6.94 8.20 13.88
N ALA A 192 -6.97 9.38 13.26
CA ALA A 192 -5.88 9.87 12.41
C ALA A 192 -4.56 9.94 13.18
N PHE A 193 -4.57 10.39 14.44
CA PHE A 193 -3.37 10.40 15.27
C PHE A 193 -2.78 8.99 15.46
N MET A 194 -3.61 7.96 15.64
CA MET A 194 -3.13 6.57 15.74
C MET A 194 -2.48 6.10 14.43
N VAL A 195 -3.11 6.41 13.30
CA VAL A 195 -2.63 6.07 11.95
C VAL A 195 -1.30 6.79 11.67
N ASP A 196 -1.24 8.09 11.93
CA ASP A 196 -0.07 8.93 11.69
C ASP A 196 1.12 8.49 12.54
N TRP A 197 0.90 8.19 13.82
CA TRP A 197 1.94 7.69 14.71
C TRP A 197 2.55 6.39 14.18
N ARG A 198 1.72 5.49 13.63
CA ARG A 198 2.16 4.19 13.09
C ARG A 198 2.89 4.31 11.76
N TRP A 199 2.41 5.16 10.86
CA TRP A 199 2.80 5.12 9.45
C TRP A 199 3.69 6.28 8.99
N THR A 200 3.75 7.39 9.72
CA THR A 200 4.60 8.54 9.35
C THR A 200 6.06 8.12 9.23
N GLY A 201 6.55 7.33 10.18
CA GLY A 201 7.96 6.92 10.18
C GLY A 201 8.33 5.96 9.07
N TYR A 202 7.44 5.03 8.73
CA TYR A 202 7.60 4.13 7.60
C TYR A 202 7.71 4.90 6.28
N ASN A 203 6.78 5.84 6.04
CA ASN A 203 6.81 6.68 4.84
C ASN A 203 8.02 7.62 4.81
N ALA A 204 8.45 8.13 5.96
CA ALA A 204 9.65 8.96 6.04
C ALA A 204 10.91 8.20 5.62
N LEU A 205 11.03 6.90 5.93
CA LEU A 205 12.15 6.09 5.49
C LEU A 205 12.14 5.82 3.99
N ILE A 206 10.95 5.60 3.41
CA ILE A 206 10.79 5.48 1.95
C ILE A 206 11.26 6.77 1.26
N TYR A 207 10.81 7.93 1.73
CA TYR A 207 11.24 9.22 1.19
C TYR A 207 12.72 9.48 1.41
N LEU A 208 13.25 9.11 2.58
CA LEU A 208 14.68 9.24 2.86
C LEU A 208 15.50 8.43 1.87
N ALA A 209 15.12 7.19 1.58
CA ALA A 209 15.82 6.35 0.59
C ALA A 209 15.81 7.01 -0.80
N ALA A 210 14.68 7.57 -1.23
CA ALA A 210 14.59 8.29 -2.50
C ALA A 210 15.45 9.56 -2.52
N MET A 211 15.45 10.36 -1.46
CA MET A 211 16.29 11.55 -1.34
C MET A 211 17.78 11.20 -1.36
N GLN A 212 18.17 10.06 -0.79
CA GLN A 212 19.55 9.60 -0.79
C GLN A 212 20.05 9.09 -2.15
N ALA A 213 19.13 8.78 -3.08
CA ALA A 213 19.47 8.39 -4.44
C ALA A 213 19.77 9.59 -5.36
N ILE A 214 19.47 10.82 -4.93
CA ILE A 214 19.73 12.04 -5.70
C ILE A 214 21.25 12.32 -5.71
N PRO A 215 21.87 12.50 -6.89
CA PRO A 215 23.29 12.86 -6.99
C PRO A 215 23.61 14.16 -6.25
N ARG A 216 24.75 14.20 -5.54
CA ARG A 216 25.17 15.38 -4.77
C ARG A 216 25.47 16.59 -5.65
N ASP A 217 25.94 16.36 -6.87
CA ASP A 217 26.31 17.39 -7.84
C ASP A 217 25.13 18.33 -8.16
N LEU A 218 23.88 17.84 -8.11
CA LEU A 218 22.69 18.66 -8.29
C LEU A 218 22.49 19.67 -7.15
N TYR A 219 22.79 19.25 -5.91
CA TYR A 219 22.72 20.13 -4.74
C TYR A 219 23.85 21.16 -4.74
N GLU A 220 25.05 20.75 -5.16
CA GLU A 220 26.20 21.65 -5.27
C GLU A 220 25.96 22.70 -6.34
N SER A 221 25.48 22.30 -7.53
CA SER A 221 25.11 23.22 -8.61
C SER A 221 24.04 24.21 -8.16
N ALA A 222 22.97 23.74 -7.53
CA ALA A 222 21.93 24.62 -6.99
C ALA A 222 22.44 25.60 -5.92
N SER A 223 23.44 25.19 -5.13
CA SER A 223 24.07 26.06 -4.14
C SER A 223 24.94 27.16 -4.77
N LEU A 224 25.61 26.86 -5.89
CA LEU A 224 26.35 27.84 -6.70
C LEU A 224 25.39 28.89 -7.32
N ASP A 225 24.18 28.47 -7.69
CA ASP A 225 23.11 29.35 -8.18
C ASP A 225 22.40 30.15 -7.06
N GLY A 226 22.88 30.05 -5.81
CA GLY A 226 22.33 30.79 -4.66
C GLY A 226 21.00 30.23 -4.13
N ALA A 227 20.63 28.99 -4.46
CA ALA A 227 19.41 28.39 -3.93
C ALA A 227 19.54 28.09 -2.43
N SER A 228 18.66 28.69 -1.61
CA SER A 228 18.57 28.42 -0.17
C SER A 228 18.15 26.97 0.12
N PRO A 229 18.45 26.40 1.31
CA PRO A 229 18.07 25.01 1.63
C PRO A 229 16.57 24.72 1.51
N THR A 230 15.73 25.70 1.84
CA THR A 230 14.27 25.59 1.67
C THR A 230 13.88 25.57 0.19
N ARG A 231 14.55 26.39 -0.63
CA ARG A 231 14.34 26.41 -2.08
C ARG A 231 14.81 25.10 -2.72
N GLN A 232 15.97 24.59 -2.33
CA GLN A 232 16.47 23.29 -2.76
C GLN A 232 15.50 22.16 -2.38
N PHE A 233 14.92 22.19 -1.17
CA PHE A 233 13.95 21.18 -0.77
C PHE A 233 12.69 21.18 -1.66
N TRP A 234 12.03 22.32 -1.82
CA TRP A 234 10.76 22.39 -2.55
C TRP A 234 10.90 22.38 -4.07
N GLN A 235 11.99 22.92 -4.62
CA GLN A 235 12.18 23.07 -6.08
C GLN A 235 13.09 22.01 -6.71
N LEU A 236 13.94 21.33 -5.93
CA LEU A 236 14.84 20.29 -6.43
C LEU A 236 14.46 18.92 -5.85
N THR A 237 14.49 18.77 -4.51
CA THR A 237 14.28 17.47 -3.86
C THR A 237 12.88 16.91 -4.10
N VAL A 238 11.84 17.68 -3.77
CA VAL A 238 10.43 17.23 -3.86
C VAL A 238 10.04 16.82 -5.29
N PRO A 239 10.37 17.59 -6.35
CA PRO A 239 10.13 17.17 -7.73
C PRO A 239 10.90 15.90 -8.13
N LEU A 240 12.16 15.75 -7.72
CA LEU A 240 12.96 14.58 -8.07
C LEU A 240 12.46 13.28 -7.42
N ILE A 241 11.92 13.35 -6.20
CA ILE A 241 11.32 12.18 -5.51
C ILE A 241 9.82 12.00 -5.80
N GLN A 242 9.25 12.78 -6.71
CA GLN A 242 7.83 12.72 -7.06
C GLN A 242 7.32 11.30 -7.38
N PRO A 243 8.06 10.42 -8.10
CA PRO A 243 7.62 9.03 -8.31
C PRO A 243 7.42 8.26 -7.00
N THR A 244 8.27 8.51 -6.00
CA THR A 244 8.17 7.91 -4.67
C THR A 244 7.01 8.49 -3.86
N ILE A 245 6.78 9.82 -3.94
CA ILE A 245 5.60 10.46 -3.32
C ILE A 245 4.31 9.90 -3.92
N LEU A 246 4.27 9.67 -5.23
CA LEU A 246 3.10 9.05 -5.86
C LEU A 246 2.87 7.64 -5.35
N PHE A 247 3.94 6.85 -5.28
CA PHE A 247 3.86 5.49 -4.78
C PHE A 247 3.26 5.44 -3.36
N THR A 248 3.76 6.27 -2.45
CA THR A 248 3.24 6.34 -1.09
C THR A 248 1.80 6.87 -1.04
N VAL A 249 1.43 7.87 -1.85
CA VAL A 249 0.04 8.36 -1.95
C VAL A 249 -0.91 7.24 -2.38
N ILE A 250 -0.55 6.44 -3.40
CA ILE A 250 -1.39 5.34 -3.89
C ILE A 250 -1.55 4.27 -2.80
N ILE A 251 -0.45 3.84 -2.17
CA ILE A 251 -0.50 2.83 -1.11
C ILE A 251 -1.29 3.34 0.11
N SER A 252 -1.09 4.60 0.52
CA SER A 252 -1.86 5.23 1.60
C SER A 252 -3.34 5.38 1.24
N THR A 253 -3.69 5.62 -0.03
CA THR A 253 -5.09 5.67 -0.48
C THR A 253 -5.75 4.31 -0.33
N ILE A 254 -5.09 3.23 -0.77
CA ILE A 254 -5.60 1.87 -0.63
C ILE A 254 -5.76 1.52 0.86
N GLY A 255 -4.74 1.78 1.67
CA GLY A 255 -4.75 1.50 3.10
C GLY A 255 -5.81 2.30 3.88
N GLY A 256 -5.96 3.60 3.58
CA GLY A 256 -6.94 4.46 4.23
C GLY A 256 -8.38 4.07 3.92
N MET A 257 -8.66 3.59 2.71
CA MET A 257 -9.99 3.07 2.34
C MET A 257 -10.33 1.73 2.99
N GLN A 258 -9.32 0.98 3.44
CA GLN A 258 -9.46 -0.33 4.09
C GLN A 258 -9.25 -0.25 5.61
N LEU A 259 -9.24 0.96 6.18
CA LEU A 259 -8.95 1.17 7.59
C LEU A 259 -10.02 0.50 8.48
N PHE A 260 -9.59 -0.46 9.30
CA PHE A 260 -10.48 -1.29 10.12
C PHE A 260 -10.05 -1.33 11.58
N THR A 261 -8.80 -1.70 11.83
CA THR A 261 -8.34 -2.07 13.18
C THR A 261 -8.30 -0.89 14.13
N GLU A 262 -7.78 0.27 13.71
CA GLU A 262 -7.66 1.47 14.54
C GLU A 262 -9.04 2.01 14.96
N PRO A 263 -10.01 2.21 14.04
CA PRO A 263 -11.40 2.53 14.40
C PRO A 263 -12.07 1.48 15.29
N LEU A 264 -11.84 0.19 15.03
CA LEU A 264 -12.41 -0.90 15.84
C LEU A 264 -11.88 -0.85 17.27
N MET A 265 -10.57 -0.72 17.46
CA MET A 265 -9.98 -0.64 18.80
C MET A 265 -10.37 0.66 19.50
N PHE A 266 -10.51 1.76 18.76
CA PHE A 266 -11.04 3.02 19.29
C PHE A 266 -12.47 2.85 19.83
N ASN A 267 -13.30 2.02 19.20
CA ASN A 267 -14.64 1.67 19.70
C ASN A 267 -14.58 0.94 21.06
N TYR A 268 -13.63 0.01 21.25
CA TYR A 268 -13.59 -0.86 22.44
C TYR A 268 -12.70 -0.37 23.59
N GLY A 269 -11.76 0.55 23.35
CA GLY A 269 -10.61 0.78 24.23
C GLY A 269 -10.79 1.58 25.53
N ALA A 270 -12.00 1.91 26.00
CA ALA A 270 -12.12 2.64 27.28
C ALA A 270 -13.40 2.44 28.12
N ALA A 271 -14.60 2.33 27.55
CA ALA A 271 -15.83 2.14 28.33
C ALA A 271 -16.97 1.76 27.40
N GLY A 272 -17.45 0.52 27.49
CA GLY A 272 -18.74 0.07 26.94
C GLY A 272 -19.08 0.58 25.54
N SER A 273 -18.88 -0.28 24.54
CA SER A 273 -19.37 -0.09 23.17
C SER A 273 -20.78 0.53 23.13
N GLY A 274 -20.98 1.59 22.36
CA GLY A 274 -22.34 1.94 21.92
C GLY A 274 -22.59 3.38 21.48
N SER A 275 -22.02 4.40 22.11
CA SER A 275 -22.35 5.79 21.77
C SER A 275 -21.40 6.37 20.71
N GLY A 276 -22.00 6.92 19.64
CA GLY A 276 -21.26 7.66 18.61
C GLY A 276 -20.54 6.82 17.56
N LEU A 277 -20.82 5.51 17.44
CA LEU A 277 -20.23 4.66 16.39
C LEU A 277 -20.45 5.25 14.99
N GLU A 278 -21.61 5.85 14.75
CA GLU A 278 -21.95 6.57 13.51
C GLU A 278 -20.98 7.70 13.15
N ASN A 279 -20.22 8.25 14.11
CA ASN A 279 -19.26 9.33 13.88
C ASN A 279 -17.96 8.85 13.23
N PHE A 280 -17.63 7.55 13.37
CA PHE A 280 -16.32 7.04 12.96
C PHE A 280 -16.31 5.62 12.39
N GLN A 281 -17.45 4.94 12.33
CA GLN A 281 -17.56 3.62 11.69
C GLN A 281 -17.07 3.71 10.26
N THR A 282 -16.03 2.96 9.93
CA THR A 282 -15.52 2.88 8.57
C THR A 282 -16.30 1.86 7.76
N ILE A 283 -16.16 1.93 6.44
CA ILE A 283 -16.81 1.00 5.51
C ILE A 283 -16.35 -0.44 5.75
N ALA A 284 -15.08 -0.64 6.11
CA ALA A 284 -14.56 -1.95 6.46
C ALA A 284 -15.23 -2.51 7.73
N MET A 285 -15.44 -1.66 8.75
CA MET A 285 -16.21 -2.05 9.94
C MET A 285 -17.65 -2.39 9.58
N TYR A 286 -18.29 -1.56 8.75
CA TYR A 286 -19.68 -1.75 8.36
C TYR A 286 -19.91 -3.03 7.54
N ILE A 287 -18.99 -3.35 6.62
CA ILE A 287 -18.95 -4.63 5.90
C ILE A 287 -18.83 -5.77 6.89
N TYR A 288 -17.89 -5.69 7.83
CA TYR A 288 -17.66 -6.74 8.82
C TYR A 288 -18.91 -6.97 9.69
N THR A 289 -19.51 -5.92 10.24
CA THR A 289 -20.72 -6.05 11.07
C THR A 289 -21.92 -6.62 10.29
N THR A 290 -22.08 -6.21 9.02
CA THR A 290 -23.16 -6.70 8.14
C THR A 290 -22.98 -8.18 7.79
N THR A 291 -21.73 -8.59 7.60
CA THR A 291 -21.38 -9.94 7.15
C THR A 291 -21.27 -10.94 8.30
N PHE A 292 -20.80 -10.53 9.49
CA PHE A 292 -20.35 -11.45 10.53
C PHE A 292 -20.92 -11.23 11.94
N GLU A 293 -21.58 -10.11 12.26
CA GLU A 293 -22.03 -9.86 13.66
C GLU A 293 -23.53 -9.60 13.80
N GLY A 294 -24.17 -8.97 12.82
CA GLY A 294 -25.61 -8.68 12.87
C GLY A 294 -26.46 -9.78 12.23
N ASN A 295 -26.86 -9.55 10.98
CA ASN A 295 -27.81 -10.40 10.25
C ASN A 295 -27.13 -11.48 9.39
N PHE A 296 -25.80 -11.56 9.43
CA PHE A 296 -24.98 -12.46 8.61
C PHE A 296 -25.38 -12.46 7.14
N LYS A 297 -25.55 -11.25 6.57
CA LYS A 297 -26.00 -11.06 5.18
C LYS A 297 -24.79 -11.11 4.24
N TYR A 298 -24.36 -12.31 3.89
CA TYR A 298 -23.19 -12.54 3.03
C TYR A 298 -23.34 -11.92 1.63
N GLY A 299 -24.55 -11.97 1.05
CA GLY A 299 -24.83 -11.33 -0.25
C GLY A 299 -24.60 -9.82 -0.23
N LEU A 300 -25.21 -9.12 0.73
CA LEU A 300 -25.03 -7.67 0.91
C LEU A 300 -23.59 -7.31 1.26
N GLY A 301 -22.95 -8.02 2.19
CA GLY A 301 -21.55 -7.77 2.56
C GLY A 301 -20.59 -7.92 1.38
N SER A 302 -20.86 -8.90 0.51
CA SER A 302 -20.10 -9.11 -0.73
C SER A 302 -20.33 -7.99 -1.73
N ALA A 303 -21.56 -7.49 -1.87
CA ALA A 303 -21.86 -6.33 -2.72
C ALA A 303 -21.17 -5.05 -2.23
N MET A 304 -21.22 -4.78 -0.92
CA MET A 304 -20.49 -3.65 -0.30
C MET A 304 -18.98 -3.77 -0.55
N SER A 305 -18.41 -4.97 -0.44
CA SER A 305 -16.99 -5.23 -0.69
C SER A 305 -16.61 -4.95 -2.15
N TRP A 306 -17.45 -5.32 -3.11
CA TRP A 306 -17.24 -5.01 -4.52
C TRP A 306 -17.35 -3.51 -4.84
N LEU A 307 -18.29 -2.80 -4.21
CA LEU A 307 -18.40 -1.34 -4.35
C LEU A 307 -17.16 -0.65 -3.81
N LEU A 308 -16.67 -1.06 -2.63
CA LEU A 308 -15.42 -0.56 -2.06
C LEU A 308 -14.22 -0.86 -2.98
N PHE A 309 -14.13 -2.08 -3.51
CA PHE A 309 -13.07 -2.47 -4.45
C PHE A 309 -13.06 -1.60 -5.71
N MET A 310 -14.22 -1.37 -6.32
CA MET A 310 -14.36 -0.50 -7.49
C MET A 310 -13.96 0.95 -7.18
N LEU A 311 -14.33 1.43 -6.01
CA LEU A 311 -13.95 2.76 -5.55
C LEU A 311 -12.43 2.89 -5.35
N ILE A 312 -11.79 1.90 -4.74
CA ILE A 312 -10.33 1.88 -4.56
C ILE A 312 -9.63 1.92 -5.93
N ILE A 313 -10.10 1.12 -6.91
CA ILE A 313 -9.57 1.16 -8.29
C ILE A 313 -9.75 2.54 -8.89
N PHE A 314 -10.93 3.15 -8.74
CA PHE A 314 -11.24 4.47 -9.26
C PHE A 314 -10.27 5.53 -8.72
N PHE A 315 -10.06 5.58 -7.40
CA PHE A 315 -9.10 6.53 -6.81
C PHE A 315 -7.65 6.21 -7.14
N ALA A 316 -7.26 4.93 -7.19
CA ALA A 316 -5.91 4.54 -7.61
C ALA A 316 -5.63 4.98 -9.05
N LEU A 317 -6.61 4.81 -9.96
CA LEU A 317 -6.49 5.23 -11.35
C LEU A 317 -6.44 6.75 -11.48
N ILE A 318 -7.26 7.50 -10.74
CA ILE A 318 -7.21 8.97 -10.72
C ILE A 318 -5.84 9.45 -10.25
N ASN A 319 -5.33 8.93 -9.13
CA ASN A 319 -4.01 9.27 -8.61
C ASN A 319 -2.92 8.99 -9.66
N PHE A 320 -2.98 7.82 -10.31
CA PHE A 320 -2.04 7.46 -11.38
C PHE A 320 -2.12 8.41 -12.60
N LEU A 321 -3.33 8.77 -13.05
CA LEU A 321 -3.54 9.61 -14.23
C LEU A 321 -3.14 11.08 -13.99
N LEU A 322 -3.51 11.64 -12.84
CA LEU A 322 -3.15 13.02 -12.47
C LEU A 322 -1.63 13.20 -12.46
N VAL A 323 -0.90 12.21 -11.95
CA VAL A 323 0.55 12.31 -11.84
C VAL A 323 1.28 11.95 -13.13
N ARG A 324 0.75 11.05 -13.96
CA ARG A 324 1.29 10.84 -15.33
C ARG A 324 1.30 12.14 -16.14
N ARG A 325 0.35 13.05 -15.92
CA ARG A 325 0.33 14.38 -16.55
C ARG A 325 1.41 15.30 -15.99
N SER A 326 1.62 15.30 -14.67
CA SER A 326 2.64 16.13 -14.02
C SER A 326 4.08 15.72 -14.41
N LEU A 327 4.38 14.42 -14.47
CA LEU A 327 5.69 13.93 -14.91
C LEU A 327 5.99 14.28 -16.38
N LYS A 328 4.98 14.29 -17.26
CA LYS A 328 5.15 14.73 -18.66
C LYS A 328 5.38 16.24 -18.80
N GLY A 329 4.90 17.04 -17.84
CA GLY A 329 5.11 18.48 -17.81
C GLY A 329 6.52 18.89 -17.38
N SER A 330 7.17 18.08 -16.53
CA SER A 330 8.51 18.37 -15.98
C SER A 330 9.68 17.95 -16.87
N VAL A 331 9.40 17.31 -18.02
CA VAL A 331 10.40 16.86 -19.02
C VAL A 331 10.43 17.80 -20.24
N LYS A 332 9.83 19.00 -20.13
CA LYS A 332 9.95 20.08 -21.11
C LYS A 332 10.67 21.27 -20.48
#